data_AF-A0A7C0Y937-F1
#
_entry.id   AF-A0A7C0Y937-F1
#
_cell.length_a   1.000
_cell.length_b   1.000
_cell.length_c   1.000
_cell.angle_alpha   90.00
_cell.angle_beta   90.00
_cell.angle_gamma   90.00
#
_symmetry.space_group_name_H-M   'P 1'
#
loop_
_entity.id
_entity.type
_entity.pdbx_description
1 polymer ?
#
loop_
_entity_poly.entity_id
_entity_poly.type
_entity_poly.pdbx_seq_one_letter_code
_entity_poly.pdbx_strand_id
1 'polypeptide(L)'
;IAVRKNDTVLLKEIDAALAEVFSSGEYDRLFQRWFGQDIAASAATGEVLRGILFVLLGAVGLVLVVGAWNWSLHKRVQSVTERLAFVVDLFRHDFRNISQSVLYSLELIEHETKSPRQRERLTTAIAELYRAQMLIDDLTKIDMITSGKLACEAHDMSAMIEQAVDMLTATIPNVTVDLKTGHRPDVIVEASDQLPDVLFRLMRFMVGSRNSSTHLRVLTKEDRWTVHIYIGREDGERSGVVERSMLLRYHGVIAPGIGLDLSLAHAVITSCHGWIEVEESRGEEGVHRVFHVALRKILHTTCRCGHSS
;
A
#
# COMPACT_ATOMS: atom_id res chain seq x y z
N ILE A 1 -7.66 37.36 -56.67
CA ILE A 1 -6.66 38.20 -57.36
C ILE A 1 -6.08 39.13 -56.31
N ALA A 2 -4.78 39.07 -56.01
CA ALA A 2 -4.17 39.90 -54.98
C ALA A 2 -3.44 41.09 -55.63
N VAL A 3 -4.00 42.29 -55.47
CA VAL A 3 -3.44 43.55 -55.98
C VAL A 3 -2.57 44.21 -54.90
N ARG A 4 -1.46 44.85 -55.29
CA ARG A 4 -0.56 45.56 -54.36
C ARG A 4 -1.28 46.74 -53.70
N LYS A 5 -1.04 46.93 -52.40
CA LYS A 5 -1.80 47.77 -51.45
C LYS A 5 -1.94 49.28 -51.78
N ASN A 6 -1.23 49.79 -52.80
CA ASN A 6 -1.19 51.22 -53.16
C ASN A 6 -1.71 51.55 -54.57
N ASP A 7 -2.23 50.58 -55.32
CA ASP A 7 -2.75 50.83 -56.67
C ASP A 7 -4.27 51.06 -56.64
N THR A 8 -4.66 52.22 -56.12
CA THR A 8 -6.08 52.58 -55.90
C THR A 8 -6.85 52.78 -57.20
N VAL A 9 -6.16 52.99 -58.32
CA VAL A 9 -6.79 53.13 -59.65
C VAL A 9 -7.24 51.77 -60.16
N LEU A 10 -6.35 50.77 -60.12
CA LEU A 10 -6.68 49.40 -60.54
C LEU A 10 -7.75 48.76 -59.62
N LEU A 11 -7.68 49.04 -58.32
CA LEU A 11 -8.68 48.53 -57.37
C LEU A 11 -10.08 49.08 -57.68
N LYS A 12 -10.17 50.37 -57.98
CA LYS A 12 -11.44 51.03 -58.32
C LYS A 12 -12.00 50.53 -59.65
N GLU A 13 -11.15 50.21 -60.61
CA GLU A 13 -11.54 49.69 -61.91
C GLU A 13 -12.01 48.23 -61.82
N ILE A 14 -11.36 47.42 -60.99
CA ILE A 14 -11.79 46.05 -60.67
C ILE A 14 -13.11 46.05 -59.88
N ASP A 15 -13.26 46.92 -58.88
CA ASP A 15 -14.50 47.04 -58.11
C ASP A 15 -15.67 47.52 -58.98
N ALA A 16 -15.42 48.43 -59.93
CA ALA A 16 -16.43 48.86 -60.90
C ALA A 16 -16.84 47.73 -61.85
N ALA A 17 -15.86 47.00 -62.40
CA ALA A 17 -16.13 45.86 -63.28
C ALA A 17 -16.84 44.71 -62.55
N LEU A 18 -16.48 44.44 -61.29
CA LEU A 18 -17.16 43.45 -60.45
C LEU A 18 -18.58 43.90 -60.10
N ALA A 19 -18.78 45.16 -59.74
CA ALA A 19 -20.11 45.70 -59.45
C ALA A 19 -21.05 45.60 -60.66
N GLU A 20 -20.53 45.83 -61.87
CA GLU A 20 -21.28 45.68 -63.11
C GLU A 20 -21.69 44.21 -63.34
N VAL A 21 -20.76 43.27 -63.18
CA VAL A 21 -21.03 41.84 -63.30
C VAL A 21 -22.02 41.35 -62.23
N PHE A 22 -21.90 41.82 -60.98
CA PHE A 22 -22.84 41.48 -59.90
C PHE A 22 -24.24 42.06 -60.13
N SER A 23 -24.36 43.26 -60.70
CA SER A 23 -25.66 43.88 -60.99
C SER A 23 -26.38 43.29 -62.22
N SER A 24 -25.64 42.64 -63.12
CA SER A 24 -26.18 42.06 -64.36
C SER A 24 -26.96 40.75 -64.17
N GLY A 25 -26.91 40.15 -62.98
CA GLY A 25 -27.50 38.84 -62.69
C GLY A 25 -26.78 37.65 -63.36
N GLU A 26 -25.73 37.88 -64.16
CA GLU A 26 -24.91 36.81 -64.73
C GLU A 26 -24.12 36.05 -63.65
N TYR A 27 -23.69 36.75 -62.59
CA TYR A 27 -23.07 36.09 -61.43
C TYR A 27 -24.02 35.07 -60.81
N ASP A 28 -25.29 35.43 -60.56
CA ASP A 28 -26.28 34.51 -60.00
C ASP A 28 -26.57 33.33 -60.94
N ARG A 29 -26.52 33.55 -62.25
CA ARG A 29 -26.70 32.50 -63.26
C ARG A 29 -25.52 31.52 -63.32
N LEU A 30 -24.28 32.02 -63.24
CA LEU A 30 -23.07 31.20 -63.14
C LEU A 30 -23.00 30.48 -61.79
N PHE A 31 -23.33 31.17 -60.71
CA PHE A 31 -23.38 30.61 -59.37
C PHE A 31 -24.44 29.50 -59.27
N GLN A 32 -25.65 29.70 -59.82
CA GLN A 32 -26.65 28.62 -59.88
C GLN A 32 -26.25 27.48 -60.81
N ARG A 33 -25.55 27.75 -61.92
CA ARG A 33 -25.13 26.70 -62.85
C ARG A 33 -24.03 25.80 -62.26
N TRP A 34 -23.12 26.37 -61.47
CA TRP A 34 -22.00 25.63 -60.88
C TRP A 34 -22.25 25.15 -59.44
N PHE A 35 -23.12 25.83 -58.69
CA PHE A 35 -23.40 25.55 -57.27
C PHE A 35 -24.90 25.40 -56.94
N GLY A 36 -25.80 25.64 -57.90
CA GLY A 36 -27.26 25.74 -57.67
C GLY A 36 -28.07 24.45 -57.84
N GLN A 37 -27.44 23.28 -57.88
CA GLN A 37 -28.14 22.01 -57.67
C GLN A 37 -27.46 21.21 -56.56
N ASP A 38 -28.26 20.92 -55.53
CA ASP A 38 -28.15 19.83 -54.56
C ASP A 38 -27.24 19.94 -53.33
N ILE A 39 -26.69 21.10 -52.97
CA ILE A 39 -25.94 21.21 -51.69
C ILE A 39 -26.78 21.85 -50.57
N ALA A 40 -27.69 22.78 -50.89
CA ALA A 40 -28.50 23.47 -49.86
C ALA A 40 -29.84 22.78 -49.53
N ALA A 41 -30.35 21.91 -50.41
CA ALA A 41 -31.61 21.17 -50.18
C ALA A 41 -31.41 19.79 -49.51
N SER A 42 -30.17 19.30 -49.42
CA SER A 42 -29.84 18.01 -48.80
C SER A 42 -29.47 18.11 -47.30
N ALA A 43 -29.51 19.31 -46.72
CA ALA A 43 -29.06 19.54 -45.34
C ALA A 43 -30.09 19.12 -44.25
N ALA A 44 -31.26 18.59 -44.63
CA ALA A 44 -32.20 17.98 -43.69
C ALA A 44 -33.09 16.91 -44.36
N THR A 45 -32.54 16.12 -45.27
CA THR A 45 -33.23 14.90 -45.73
C THR A 45 -33.29 13.94 -44.54
N GLY A 46 -34.49 13.57 -44.09
CA GLY A 46 -34.70 12.70 -42.93
C GLY A 46 -33.91 11.38 -42.98
N GLU A 47 -33.37 10.99 -44.13
CA GLU A 47 -32.47 9.86 -44.33
C GLU A 47 -31.12 10.00 -43.62
N VAL A 48 -30.46 11.17 -43.66
CA VAL A 48 -29.16 11.36 -42.98
C VAL A 48 -29.33 11.35 -41.47
N LEU A 49 -30.37 12.02 -40.96
CA LEU A 49 -30.71 12.01 -39.54
C LEU A 49 -31.05 10.58 -39.05
N ARG A 50 -31.79 9.81 -39.86
CA ARG A 50 -32.11 8.42 -39.57
C ARG A 50 -30.85 7.54 -39.57
N GLY A 51 -29.90 7.78 -40.46
CA GLY A 51 -28.59 7.10 -40.47
C GLY A 51 -27.77 7.38 -39.19
N ILE A 52 -27.64 8.65 -38.79
CA ILE A 52 -26.96 9.04 -37.55
C ILE A 52 -27.63 8.40 -36.33
N LEU A 53 -28.97 8.38 -36.30
CA LEU A 53 -29.73 7.75 -35.23
C LEU A 53 -29.41 6.25 -35.11
N PHE A 54 -29.34 5.51 -36.22
CA PHE A 54 -28.96 4.09 -36.19
C PHE A 54 -27.54 3.85 -35.68
N VAL A 55 -26.59 4.70 -36.08
CA VAL A 55 -25.20 4.61 -35.59
C VAL A 55 -25.14 4.87 -34.09
N LEU A 56 -25.82 5.92 -33.61
CA LEU A 56 -25.89 6.22 -32.18
C LEU A 56 -26.56 5.09 -31.39
N LEU A 57 -27.64 4.52 -31.91
CA LEU A 57 -28.38 3.43 -31.27
C LEU A 57 -27.52 2.15 -31.21
N GLY A 58 -26.76 1.86 -32.28
CA GLY A 58 -25.77 0.80 -32.29
C GLY A 58 -24.63 1.01 -31.29
N ALA A 59 -24.11 2.24 -31.19
CA ALA A 59 -23.08 2.59 -30.21
C ALA A 59 -23.57 2.45 -28.77
N VAL A 60 -24.79 2.93 -28.47
CA VAL A 60 -25.44 2.74 -27.16
C VAL A 60 -25.62 1.25 -26.86
N GLY A 61 -26.10 0.47 -27.83
CA GLY A 61 -26.23 -0.98 -27.69
C GLY A 61 -24.90 -1.66 -27.33
N LEU A 62 -23.81 -1.28 -28.00
CA LEU A 62 -22.47 -1.80 -27.73
C LEU A 62 -22.02 -1.47 -26.30
N VAL A 63 -22.22 -0.23 -25.86
CA VAL A 63 -21.88 0.20 -24.49
C VAL A 63 -22.67 -0.58 -23.45
N LEU A 64 -23.97 -0.83 -23.69
CA LEU A 64 -24.81 -1.62 -22.79
C LEU A 64 -24.34 -3.07 -22.70
N VAL A 65 -23.95 -3.68 -23.82
CA VAL A 65 -23.42 -5.06 -23.84
C VAL A 65 -22.10 -5.13 -23.07
N VAL A 66 -21.17 -4.22 -23.32
CA VAL A 66 -19.88 -4.17 -22.60
C VAL A 66 -20.09 -3.90 -21.11
N GLY A 67 -20.99 -2.97 -20.77
CA GLY A 67 -21.34 -2.67 -19.39
C GLY A 67 -21.95 -3.86 -18.66
N ALA A 68 -22.92 -4.54 -19.29
CA ALA A 68 -23.53 -5.75 -18.74
C ALA A 68 -22.52 -6.89 -18.58
N TRP A 69 -21.61 -7.05 -19.55
CA TRP A 69 -20.51 -8.01 -19.47
C TRP A 69 -19.58 -7.70 -18.30
N ASN A 70 -19.14 -6.45 -18.17
CA ASN A 70 -18.26 -6.02 -17.10
C ASN A 70 -18.91 -6.20 -15.73
N TRP A 71 -20.20 -5.88 -15.61
CA TRP A 71 -20.95 -6.10 -14.37
C TRP A 71 -21.09 -7.59 -14.02
N SER A 72 -21.38 -8.43 -15.01
CA SER A 72 -21.43 -9.88 -14.84
C SER A 72 -20.07 -10.45 -14.43
N LEU A 73 -18.99 -9.95 -15.04
CA LEU A 73 -17.62 -10.33 -14.72
C LEU A 73 -17.28 -9.95 -13.27
N HIS A 74 -17.59 -8.71 -12.86
CA HIS A 74 -17.40 -8.25 -11.49
C HIS A 74 -18.14 -9.14 -10.48
N LYS A 75 -19.41 -9.47 -10.73
CA LYS A 75 -20.19 -10.35 -9.85
C LYS A 75 -19.58 -11.75 -9.75
N ARG A 76 -19.10 -12.31 -10.85
CA ARG A 76 -18.44 -13.63 -10.86
C ARG A 76 -17.16 -13.59 -10.04
N VAL A 77 -16.32 -12.59 -10.26
CA VAL A 77 -15.07 -12.40 -9.49
C VAL A 77 -15.40 -12.28 -8.01
N GLN A 78 -16.32 -11.39 -7.62
CA GLN A 78 -16.73 -11.23 -6.21
C GLN A 78 -17.20 -12.53 -5.59
N SER A 79 -18.07 -13.29 -6.27
CA SER A 79 -18.58 -14.56 -5.73
C SER A 79 -17.50 -15.65 -5.56
N VAL A 80 -16.48 -15.66 -6.43
CA VAL A 80 -15.35 -16.59 -6.31
C VAL A 80 -14.43 -16.15 -5.18
N THR A 81 -14.19 -14.84 -5.06
CA THR A 81 -13.41 -14.26 -3.97
C THR A 81 -14.06 -14.52 -2.60
N GLU A 82 -15.38 -14.33 -2.46
CA GLU A 82 -16.12 -14.61 -1.23
C GLU A 82 -16.07 -16.09 -0.84
N ARG A 83 -16.23 -16.98 -1.81
CA ARG A 83 -16.13 -18.44 -1.57
C ARG A 83 -14.72 -18.84 -1.15
N LEU A 84 -13.70 -18.28 -1.78
CA LEU A 84 -12.32 -18.54 -1.41
C LEU A 84 -12.01 -18.03 0.00
N ALA A 85 -12.45 -16.81 0.34
CA ALA A 85 -12.29 -16.24 1.67
C ALA A 85 -12.98 -17.10 2.74
N PHE A 86 -14.21 -17.56 2.48
CA PHE A 86 -14.92 -18.47 3.38
C PHE A 86 -14.19 -19.82 3.58
N VAL A 87 -13.68 -20.41 2.49
CA VAL A 87 -12.91 -21.66 2.57
C VAL A 87 -11.63 -21.45 3.36
N VAL A 88 -10.89 -20.36 3.11
CA VAL A 88 -9.67 -20.03 3.86
C VAL A 88 -9.96 -19.84 5.34
N ASP A 89 -11.05 -19.16 5.70
CA ASP A 89 -11.44 -18.94 7.10
C ASP A 89 -11.81 -20.25 7.82
N LEU A 90 -12.58 -21.12 7.16
CA LEU A 90 -12.92 -22.44 7.67
C LEU A 90 -11.67 -23.31 7.86
N PHE A 91 -10.80 -23.39 6.84
CA PHE A 91 -9.55 -24.13 6.93
C PHE A 91 -8.66 -23.60 8.05
N ARG A 92 -8.61 -22.28 8.25
CA ARG A 92 -7.86 -21.66 9.35
C ARG A 92 -8.39 -22.09 10.71
N HIS A 93 -9.69 -21.98 10.93
CA HIS A 93 -10.32 -22.40 12.18
C HIS A 93 -10.02 -23.87 12.48
N ASP A 94 -10.28 -24.76 11.52
CA ASP A 94 -10.15 -26.19 11.73
C ASP A 94 -8.68 -26.62 11.87
N PHE A 95 -7.77 -26.02 11.09
CA PHE A 95 -6.35 -26.29 11.21
C PHE A 95 -5.79 -25.80 12.55
N ARG A 96 -6.22 -24.63 13.04
CA ARG A 96 -5.85 -24.13 14.37
C ARG A 96 -6.28 -25.11 15.45
N ASN A 97 -7.53 -25.59 15.38
CA ASN A 97 -8.07 -26.54 16.35
C ASN A 97 -7.32 -27.87 16.35
N ILE A 98 -7.05 -28.43 15.16
CA ILE A 98 -6.29 -29.68 15.02
C ILE A 98 -4.86 -29.49 15.54
N SER A 99 -4.22 -28.38 15.18
CA SER A 99 -2.84 -28.08 15.58
C SER A 99 -2.72 -27.89 17.09
N GLN A 100 -3.70 -27.26 17.75
CA GLN A 100 -3.74 -27.13 19.20
C GLN A 100 -3.88 -28.48 19.90
N SER A 101 -4.72 -29.38 19.37
CA SER A 101 -4.86 -30.74 19.91
C SER A 101 -3.57 -31.56 19.79
N VAL A 102 -2.92 -31.49 18.62
CA VAL A 102 -1.61 -32.14 18.40
C VAL A 102 -0.56 -31.52 19.32
N LEU A 103 -0.49 -30.20 19.40
CA LEU A 103 0.44 -29.48 20.25
C LEU A 103 0.30 -29.90 21.72
N TYR A 104 -0.91 -29.93 22.26
CA TYR A 104 -1.17 -30.39 23.63
C TYR A 104 -0.68 -31.83 23.86
N SER A 105 -0.95 -32.71 22.89
CA SER A 105 -0.51 -34.12 22.96
C SER A 105 1.03 -34.22 22.96
N LEU A 106 1.70 -33.40 22.16
CA LEU A 106 3.16 -33.37 22.10
C LEU A 106 3.77 -32.73 23.35
N GLU A 107 3.21 -31.64 23.88
CA GLU A 107 3.65 -31.00 25.12
C GLU A 107 3.53 -31.96 26.31
N LEU A 108 2.44 -32.75 26.36
CA LEU A 108 2.26 -33.79 27.38
C LEU A 108 3.34 -34.88 27.28
N ILE A 109 3.60 -35.40 26.08
CA ILE A 109 4.65 -36.40 25.85
C ILE A 109 6.03 -35.82 26.18
N GLU A 110 6.27 -34.52 25.97
CA GLU A 110 7.54 -33.86 26.27
C GLU A 110 7.81 -33.83 27.76
N HIS A 111 6.77 -33.49 28.53
CA HIS A 111 6.83 -33.42 29.97
C HIS A 111 7.02 -34.81 30.61
N GLU A 112 6.43 -35.87 30.02
CA GLU A 112 6.55 -37.24 30.52
C GLU A 112 7.84 -37.95 30.06
N THR A 113 8.46 -37.49 28.98
CA THR A 113 9.64 -38.13 28.40
C THR A 113 10.89 -37.89 29.24
N LYS A 114 11.55 -38.98 29.67
CA LYS A 114 12.85 -38.92 30.38
C LYS A 114 14.07 -38.93 29.46
N SER A 115 13.92 -39.35 28.20
CA SER A 115 15.02 -39.45 27.24
C SER A 115 15.35 -38.09 26.61
N PRO A 116 16.59 -37.58 26.75
CA PRO A 116 16.99 -36.28 26.21
C PRO A 116 16.82 -36.19 24.68
N ARG A 117 17.10 -37.28 23.95
CA ARG A 117 16.97 -37.33 22.48
C ARG A 117 15.52 -37.30 22.00
N GLN A 118 14.59 -37.85 22.77
CA GLN A 118 13.16 -37.81 22.42
C GLN A 118 12.60 -36.41 22.72
N ARG A 119 13.01 -35.80 23.84
CA ARG A 119 12.65 -34.42 24.20
C ARG A 119 13.11 -33.41 23.14
N GLU A 120 14.33 -33.57 22.62
CA GLU A 120 14.86 -32.72 21.52
C GLU A 120 14.05 -32.85 20.21
N ARG A 121 13.63 -34.06 19.84
CA ARG A 121 12.79 -34.27 18.65
C ARG A 121 11.39 -33.66 18.82
N LEU A 122 10.87 -33.74 20.04
CA LEU A 122 9.53 -33.29 20.35
C LEU A 122 9.43 -31.76 20.43
N THR A 123 10.41 -31.12 21.06
CA THR A 123 10.58 -29.66 21.02
C THR A 123 10.71 -29.14 19.59
N THR A 124 11.42 -29.85 18.72
CA THR A 124 11.49 -29.51 17.29
C THR A 124 10.12 -29.61 16.61
N ALA A 125 9.37 -30.70 16.83
CA ALA A 125 8.04 -30.88 16.26
C ALA A 125 7.02 -29.84 16.75
N ILE A 126 7.07 -29.51 18.03
CA ILE A 126 6.29 -28.44 18.66
C ILE A 126 6.61 -27.09 18.01
N ALA A 127 7.89 -26.75 17.85
CA ALA A 127 8.32 -25.51 17.20
C ALA A 127 7.84 -25.40 15.75
N GLU A 128 7.84 -26.50 14.99
CA GLU A 128 7.31 -26.54 13.62
C GLU A 128 5.77 -26.36 13.57
N LEU A 129 5.03 -26.91 14.54
CA LEU A 129 3.58 -26.67 14.67
C LEU A 129 3.26 -25.21 15.02
N TYR A 130 4.02 -24.60 15.92
CA TYR A 130 3.89 -23.17 16.21
C TYR A 130 4.19 -22.31 14.97
N ARG A 131 5.21 -22.66 14.19
CA ARG A 131 5.50 -21.98 12.91
C ARG A 131 4.33 -22.12 11.93
N ALA A 132 3.75 -23.30 11.78
CA ALA A 132 2.61 -23.51 10.89
C ALA A 132 1.39 -22.66 11.29
N GLN A 133 1.07 -22.58 12.59
CA GLN A 133 -0.01 -21.72 13.09
C GLN A 133 0.27 -20.24 12.80
N MET A 134 1.51 -19.78 12.99
CA MET A 134 1.91 -18.41 12.69
C MET A 134 1.69 -18.04 11.22
N LEU A 135 2.07 -18.94 10.29
CA LEU A 135 1.86 -18.73 8.84
C LEU A 135 0.37 -18.57 8.48
N ILE A 136 -0.52 -19.28 9.17
CA ILE A 136 -1.96 -19.20 8.94
C ILE A 136 -2.55 -17.90 9.49
N ASP A 137 -2.08 -17.44 10.64
CA ASP A 137 -2.46 -16.13 11.16
C ASP A 137 -1.95 -15.00 10.25
N ASP A 138 -0.75 -15.14 9.69
CA ASP A 138 -0.18 -14.19 8.73
C ASP A 138 -1.02 -14.09 7.45
N LEU A 139 -1.57 -15.20 6.96
CA LEU A 139 -2.48 -15.21 5.81
C LEU A 139 -3.72 -14.33 6.05
N THR A 140 -4.23 -14.32 7.28
CA THR A 140 -5.37 -13.47 7.65
C THR A 140 -5.00 -12.00 7.64
N LYS A 141 -3.82 -11.67 8.16
CA LYS A 141 -3.35 -10.29 8.18
C LYS A 141 -3.08 -9.79 6.74
N ILE A 142 -2.60 -10.65 5.85
CA ILE A 142 -2.49 -10.34 4.41
C ILE A 142 -3.87 -10.09 3.78
N ASP A 143 -4.90 -10.87 4.11
CA ASP A 143 -6.27 -10.61 3.66
C ASP A 143 -6.79 -9.26 4.16
N MET A 144 -6.59 -8.93 5.44
CA MET A 144 -6.97 -7.64 6.01
C MET A 144 -6.30 -6.47 5.29
N ILE A 145 -5.02 -6.60 4.94
CA ILE A 145 -4.26 -5.59 4.21
C ILE A 145 -4.77 -5.47 2.77
N THR A 146 -4.94 -6.60 2.07
CA THR A 146 -5.34 -6.62 0.65
C THR A 146 -6.79 -6.16 0.45
N SER A 147 -7.66 -6.41 1.43
CA SER A 147 -9.05 -5.98 1.44
C SER A 147 -9.24 -4.53 1.94
N GLY A 148 -8.18 -3.83 2.34
CA GLY A 148 -8.25 -2.47 2.87
C GLY A 148 -8.97 -2.35 4.21
N LYS A 149 -9.09 -3.46 4.96
CA LYS A 149 -9.74 -3.51 6.28
C LYS A 149 -8.81 -3.13 7.44
N LEU A 150 -7.54 -2.85 7.15
CA LEU A 150 -6.60 -2.39 8.18
C LEU A 150 -6.97 -0.96 8.61
N ALA A 151 -7.47 -0.81 9.83
CA ALA A 151 -7.76 0.50 10.40
C ALA A 151 -6.46 1.14 10.91
N CYS A 152 -6.15 2.34 10.42
CA CYS A 152 -5.04 3.16 10.91
C CYS A 152 -5.64 4.26 11.79
N GLU A 153 -5.35 4.21 13.09
CA GLU A 153 -5.91 5.12 14.07
C GLU A 153 -4.80 5.80 14.87
N ALA A 154 -5.20 6.78 15.68
CA ALA A 154 -4.33 7.52 16.57
C ALA A 154 -3.95 6.66 17.78
N HIS A 155 -2.67 6.33 17.92
CA HIS A 155 -2.17 5.53 19.02
C HIS A 155 -0.97 6.17 19.70
N ASP A 156 -0.84 5.95 21.01
CA ASP A 156 0.36 6.31 21.77
C ASP A 156 1.52 5.41 21.37
N MET A 157 2.57 6.02 20.82
CA MET A 157 3.74 5.28 20.37
C MET A 157 4.49 4.62 21.53
N SER A 158 4.61 5.29 22.68
CA SER A 158 5.35 4.77 23.83
C SER A 158 4.69 3.48 24.32
N ALA A 159 3.36 3.50 24.47
CA ALA A 159 2.57 2.34 24.87
C ALA A 159 2.70 1.17 23.89
N MET A 160 2.70 1.44 22.57
CA MET A 160 2.85 0.39 21.56
C MET A 160 4.23 -0.27 21.57
N ILE A 161 5.30 0.50 21.83
CA ILE A 161 6.65 -0.06 21.93
C ILE A 161 6.81 -0.84 23.23
N GLU A 162 6.33 -0.31 24.35
CA GLU A 162 6.34 -1.01 25.65
C GLU A 162 5.62 -2.35 25.56
N GLN A 163 4.42 -2.39 24.95
CA GLN A 163 3.69 -3.63 24.72
C GLN A 163 4.51 -4.65 23.91
N ALA A 164 5.20 -4.21 22.85
CA ALA A 164 6.03 -5.10 22.05
C ALA A 164 7.25 -5.63 22.82
N VAL A 165 7.83 -4.82 23.70
CA VAL A 165 8.96 -5.22 24.58
C VAL A 165 8.48 -6.22 25.64
N ASP A 166 7.31 -5.99 26.23
CA ASP A 166 6.68 -6.92 27.18
C ASP A 166 6.41 -8.28 26.52
N MET A 167 5.89 -8.28 25.29
CA MET A 167 5.70 -9.51 24.52
C MET A 167 7.03 -10.24 24.27
N LEU A 168 8.10 -9.52 23.96
CA LEU A 168 9.41 -10.10 23.70
C LEU A 168 10.04 -10.71 24.95
N THR A 169 10.02 -9.97 26.06
CA THR A 169 10.62 -10.40 27.33
C THR A 169 9.84 -11.56 27.95
N ALA A 170 8.52 -11.63 27.75
CA ALA A 170 7.70 -12.77 28.14
C ALA A 170 7.98 -14.02 27.29
N THR A 171 8.32 -13.85 26.01
CA THR A 171 8.50 -14.97 25.07
C THR A 171 9.91 -15.55 25.07
N ILE A 172 10.93 -14.72 25.19
CA ILE A 172 12.33 -15.14 25.04
C ILE A 172 13.09 -14.94 26.36
N PRO A 173 13.46 -16.03 27.06
CA PRO A 173 14.28 -15.92 28.26
C PRO A 173 15.68 -15.39 27.90
N ASN A 174 16.23 -14.53 28.77
CA ASN A 174 17.57 -13.91 28.62
C ASN A 174 17.71 -12.84 27.53
N VAL A 175 16.62 -12.18 27.13
CA VAL A 175 16.70 -10.95 26.32
C VAL A 175 16.62 -9.73 27.21
N THR A 176 17.54 -8.78 27.02
CA THR A 176 17.47 -7.47 27.67
C THR A 176 17.28 -6.40 26.61
N VAL A 177 16.28 -5.54 26.80
CA VAL A 177 15.99 -4.44 25.88
C VAL A 177 16.29 -3.11 26.56
N ASP A 178 17.21 -2.34 25.98
CA ASP A 178 17.52 -0.95 26.35
C ASP A 178 16.66 -0.02 25.50
N LEU A 179 15.67 0.62 26.13
CA LEU A 179 14.73 1.51 25.47
C LEU A 179 15.14 2.96 25.73
N LYS A 180 15.62 3.64 24.69
CA LYS A 180 16.06 5.03 24.73
C LYS A 180 15.07 5.91 23.98
N THR A 181 14.27 6.66 24.75
CA THR A 181 13.27 7.57 24.18
C THR A 181 13.85 8.95 23.87
N GLY A 182 13.85 9.31 22.59
CA GLY A 182 14.23 10.65 22.11
C GLY A 182 13.03 11.50 21.70
N HIS A 183 11.84 11.20 22.24
CA HIS A 183 10.56 11.82 21.90
C HIS A 183 9.82 12.28 23.16
N ARG A 184 8.83 13.17 22.99
CA ARG A 184 7.98 13.59 24.13
C ARG A 184 7.11 12.42 24.62
N PRO A 185 6.76 12.35 25.92
CA PRO A 185 6.00 11.22 26.47
C PRO A 185 4.62 10.97 25.81
N ASP A 186 4.02 11.97 25.16
CA ASP A 186 2.66 11.90 24.58
C ASP A 186 2.62 11.94 23.04
N VAL A 187 3.55 11.25 22.37
CA VAL A 187 3.58 11.25 20.89
C VAL A 187 2.57 10.28 20.32
N ILE A 188 1.58 10.84 19.63
CA ILE A 188 0.56 10.09 18.89
C ILE A 188 1.02 9.85 17.45
N VAL A 189 0.97 8.58 17.04
CA VAL A 189 1.27 8.14 15.67
C VAL A 189 0.02 7.58 15.00
N GLU A 190 -0.06 7.74 13.68
CA GLU A 190 -1.03 7.05 12.84
C GLU A 190 -0.50 5.64 12.58
N ALA A 191 -1.11 4.64 13.21
CA ALA A 191 -0.70 3.25 13.12
C ALA A 191 -1.89 2.31 13.28
N SER A 192 -1.74 1.08 12.81
CA SER A 192 -2.68 -0.01 13.11
C SER A 192 -2.44 -0.52 14.53
N ASP A 193 -3.52 -1.00 15.15
CA ASP A 193 -3.51 -1.82 16.37
C ASP A 193 -2.55 -3.03 16.31
N GLN A 194 -2.15 -3.46 15.11
CA GLN A 194 -1.18 -4.53 14.86
C GLN A 194 0.28 -4.07 14.97
N LEU A 195 0.57 -2.78 15.21
CA LEU A 195 1.94 -2.29 15.30
C LEU A 195 2.78 -3.01 16.39
N PRO A 196 2.26 -3.31 17.60
CA PRO A 196 3.02 -4.05 18.60
C PRO A 196 3.49 -5.42 18.11
N ASP A 197 2.61 -6.16 17.41
CA ASP A 197 2.95 -7.45 16.80
C ASP A 197 4.06 -7.33 15.75
N VAL A 198 4.02 -6.25 14.96
CA VAL A 198 5.05 -5.96 13.95
C VAL A 198 6.39 -5.67 14.63
N LEU A 199 6.41 -4.80 15.63
CA LEU A 199 7.63 -4.47 16.37
C LEU A 199 8.20 -5.70 17.08
N PHE A 200 7.35 -6.53 17.69
CA PHE A 200 7.73 -7.81 18.28
C PHE A 200 8.42 -8.73 17.25
N ARG A 201 7.87 -8.86 16.03
CA ARG A 201 8.47 -9.69 14.97
C ARG A 201 9.85 -9.18 14.55
N LEU A 202 10.00 -7.86 14.39
CA LEU A 202 11.30 -7.24 14.07
C LEU A 202 12.31 -7.51 15.18
N MET A 203 11.92 -7.32 16.45
CA MET A 203 12.81 -7.59 17.59
C MET A 203 13.17 -9.07 17.71
N ARG A 204 12.19 -9.98 17.59
CA ARG A 204 12.42 -11.43 17.60
C ARG A 204 13.37 -11.86 16.49
N PHE A 205 13.26 -11.27 15.30
CA PHE A 205 14.20 -11.53 14.20
C PHE A 205 15.64 -11.18 14.60
N MET A 206 15.84 -10.10 15.36
CA MET A 206 17.16 -9.65 15.82
C MET A 206 17.80 -10.54 16.88
N VAL A 207 17.01 -11.25 17.68
CA VAL A 207 17.52 -12.12 18.74
C VAL A 207 18.27 -13.35 18.18
N GLY A 208 17.85 -13.85 17.01
CA GLY A 208 18.42 -15.04 16.37
C GLY A 208 18.21 -16.32 17.21
N SER A 209 18.62 -17.49 16.69
CA SER A 209 18.36 -18.78 17.38
C SER A 209 19.46 -19.19 18.38
N ARG A 210 20.41 -18.31 18.70
CA ARG A 210 21.53 -18.63 19.60
C ARG A 210 21.17 -18.22 21.03
N ASN A 211 21.25 -19.17 21.97
CA ASN A 211 20.98 -19.03 23.41
C ASN A 211 21.93 -18.09 24.18
N SER A 212 22.51 -17.08 23.54
CA SER A 212 23.32 -16.06 24.20
C SER A 212 22.42 -14.90 24.65
N SER A 213 22.67 -14.38 25.85
CA SER A 213 22.05 -13.14 26.33
C SER A 213 22.17 -12.07 25.26
N THR A 214 21.03 -11.64 24.70
CA THR A 214 21.02 -10.70 23.58
C THR A 214 20.53 -9.36 24.09
N HIS A 215 21.37 -8.34 23.90
CA HIS A 215 21.04 -6.96 24.22
C HIS A 215 20.49 -6.27 22.98
N LEU A 216 19.23 -5.86 23.03
CA LEU A 216 18.59 -5.07 21.98
C LEU A 216 18.52 -3.61 22.42
N ARG A 217 18.74 -2.69 21.47
CA ARG A 217 18.53 -1.27 21.68
C ARG A 217 17.41 -0.77 20.78
N VAL A 218 16.41 -0.15 21.38
CA VAL A 218 15.33 0.55 20.69
C VAL A 218 15.51 2.05 20.90
N LEU A 219 15.72 2.78 19.81
CA LEU A 219 15.89 4.23 19.81
C LEU A 219 14.73 4.87 19.07
N THR A 220 14.14 5.89 19.68
CA THR A 220 13.06 6.64 19.05
C THR A 220 13.49 8.08 18.85
N LYS A 221 13.15 8.65 17.70
CA LYS A 221 13.43 10.05 17.38
C LYS A 221 12.20 10.70 16.75
N GLU A 222 11.87 11.88 17.26
CA GLU A 222 10.73 12.65 16.80
C GLU A 222 11.19 13.77 15.84
N ASP A 223 10.60 13.83 14.66
CA ASP A 223 10.68 14.95 13.73
C ASP A 223 9.34 15.73 13.71
N ARG A 224 9.21 16.75 12.85
CA ARG A 224 7.99 17.59 12.79
C ARG A 224 6.72 16.81 12.40
N TRP A 225 6.86 15.78 11.57
CA TRP A 225 5.73 15.07 10.94
C TRP A 225 5.84 13.55 11.03
N THR A 226 6.98 13.05 11.50
CA THR A 226 7.31 11.64 11.49
C THR A 226 7.98 11.27 12.79
N VAL A 227 7.78 10.02 13.21
CA VAL A 227 8.49 9.43 14.33
C VAL A 227 9.26 8.24 13.79
N HIS A 228 10.54 8.20 14.11
CA HIS A 228 11.50 7.22 13.64
C HIS A 228 11.83 6.28 14.79
N ILE A 229 11.68 4.98 14.57
CA ILE A 229 11.98 3.90 15.52
C ILE A 229 13.11 3.09 14.91
N TYR A 230 14.20 2.93 15.66
CA TYR A 230 15.38 2.16 15.28
C TYR A 230 15.54 0.98 16.22
N ILE A 231 15.63 -0.22 15.67
CA ILE A 231 15.77 -1.47 16.44
C ILE A 231 17.07 -2.16 15.99
N GLY A 232 18.00 -2.36 16.92
CA GLY A 232 19.31 -2.96 16.65
C GLY A 232 19.84 -3.82 17.79
N ARG A 233 20.86 -4.64 17.51
CA ARG A 233 21.58 -5.45 18.52
C ARG A 233 22.79 -4.68 19.05
N GLU A 234 23.06 -4.76 20.36
CA GLU A 234 24.17 -4.07 21.01
C GLU A 234 25.50 -4.84 20.96
N ASP A 235 25.48 -6.13 20.61
CA ASP A 235 26.64 -7.05 20.60
C ASP A 235 27.70 -6.78 19.50
N GLY A 236 27.92 -5.51 19.14
CA GLY A 236 29.15 -5.07 18.48
C GLY A 236 29.81 -4.04 19.37
N GLU A 237 31.01 -4.35 19.86
CA GLU A 237 31.83 -3.45 20.67
C GLU A 237 32.01 -2.09 19.97
N ARG A 238 31.12 -1.14 20.28
CA ARG A 238 31.33 0.32 20.18
C ARG A 238 30.15 1.05 20.79
N SER A 239 30.22 1.16 22.12
CA SER A 239 29.53 2.11 23.01
C SER A 239 29.86 3.60 22.69
N GLY A 240 29.94 3.97 21.42
CA GLY A 240 30.30 5.34 21.00
C GLY A 240 30.08 5.67 19.53
N VAL A 241 29.59 4.75 18.70
CA VAL A 241 29.33 5.00 17.27
C VAL A 241 27.83 5.05 16.96
N VAL A 242 26.97 4.47 17.79
CA VAL A 242 25.50 4.49 17.60
C VAL A 242 24.93 5.92 17.59
N GLU A 243 25.63 6.89 18.21
CA GLU A 243 25.22 8.31 18.19
C GLU A 243 25.66 9.10 16.94
N ARG A 244 26.71 8.67 16.22
CA ARG A 244 27.28 9.46 15.10
C ARG A 244 26.97 8.91 13.71
N SER A 245 26.60 7.64 13.57
CA SER A 245 26.33 7.04 12.25
C SER A 245 24.85 6.97 11.86
N MET A 246 23.90 7.28 12.76
CA MET A 246 22.45 7.23 12.48
C MET A 246 21.91 8.39 11.60
N LEU A 247 22.77 9.08 10.86
CA LEU A 247 22.40 10.20 9.96
C LEU A 247 22.70 9.96 8.48
N LEU A 248 23.11 8.76 8.08
CA LEU A 248 23.33 8.45 6.67
C LEU A 248 22.12 7.71 6.10
N ARG A 249 21.21 8.49 5.51
CA ARG A 249 20.14 8.01 4.62
C ARG A 249 20.71 7.02 3.61
N TYR A 250 20.41 5.74 3.75
CA TYR A 250 20.68 4.74 2.74
C TYR A 250 19.38 4.02 2.39
N HIS A 251 18.85 4.29 1.20
CA HIS A 251 17.62 3.68 0.68
C HIS A 251 17.88 2.20 0.38
N GLY A 252 17.64 1.33 1.36
CA GLY A 252 17.58 -0.11 1.19
C GLY A 252 16.13 -0.56 1.09
N VAL A 253 15.58 -0.62 -0.13
CA VAL A 253 14.24 -1.21 -0.36
C VAL A 253 14.28 -2.66 0.12
N ILE A 254 13.37 -3.02 1.04
CA ILE A 254 13.18 -4.41 1.47
C ILE A 254 12.85 -5.22 0.21
N ALA A 255 13.81 -6.02 -0.26
CA ALA A 255 13.62 -6.84 -1.44
C ALA A 255 12.49 -7.85 -1.16
N PRO A 256 11.50 -8.01 -2.07
CA PRO A 256 10.47 -9.03 -1.92
C PRO A 256 11.13 -10.41 -1.91
N GLY A 257 11.04 -11.11 -0.77
CA GLY A 257 11.69 -12.41 -0.55
C GLY A 257 12.27 -12.65 0.85
N ILE A 258 12.30 -11.64 1.73
CA ILE A 258 12.81 -11.75 3.11
C ILE A 258 11.71 -12.32 4.05
N GLY A 259 11.29 -13.56 3.83
CA GLY A 259 10.35 -14.28 4.72
C GLY A 259 8.94 -13.66 4.85
N LEU A 260 7.99 -14.44 5.36
CA LEU A 260 6.61 -13.97 5.57
C LEU A 260 6.55 -12.86 6.64
N ASP A 261 7.37 -12.98 7.69
CA ASP A 261 7.41 -12.05 8.82
C ASP A 261 7.72 -10.61 8.41
N LEU A 262 8.76 -10.39 7.59
CA LEU A 262 9.15 -9.04 7.18
C LEU A 262 8.24 -8.49 6.08
N SER A 263 7.72 -9.37 5.21
CA SER A 263 6.76 -8.99 4.18
C SER A 263 5.46 -8.48 4.81
N LEU A 264 5.00 -9.13 5.88
CA LEU A 264 3.84 -8.69 6.64
C LEU A 264 4.10 -7.38 7.40
N ALA A 265 5.25 -7.27 8.08
CA ALA A 265 5.67 -6.04 8.77
C ALA A 265 5.66 -4.84 7.80
N HIS A 266 6.28 -5.01 6.63
CA HIS A 266 6.29 -3.99 5.58
C HIS A 266 4.88 -3.64 5.11
N ALA A 267 4.03 -4.65 4.88
CA ALA A 267 2.68 -4.43 4.42
C ALA A 267 1.83 -3.65 5.44
N VAL A 268 1.87 -4.01 6.73
CA VAL A 268 1.15 -3.29 7.81
C VAL A 268 1.61 -1.83 7.93
N ILE A 269 2.93 -1.59 7.94
CA ILE A 269 3.49 -0.24 8.08
C ILE A 269 3.14 0.63 6.86
N THR A 270 3.25 0.07 5.65
CA THR A 270 2.96 0.79 4.40
C THR A 270 1.47 1.12 4.26
N SER A 271 0.59 0.23 4.74
CA SER A 271 -0.86 0.47 4.76
C SER A 271 -1.26 1.69 5.60
N CYS A 272 -0.48 2.03 6.64
CA CYS A 272 -0.68 3.24 7.45
C CYS A 272 0.23 4.41 7.05
N HIS A 273 0.66 4.46 5.78
CA HIS A 273 1.51 5.53 5.24
C HIS A 273 2.88 5.67 5.93
N GLY A 274 3.31 4.65 6.67
CA GLY A 274 4.66 4.54 7.19
C GLY A 274 5.59 3.92 6.15
N TRP A 275 6.87 3.82 6.51
CA TRP A 275 7.85 3.05 5.75
C TRP A 275 8.80 2.32 6.69
N ILE A 276 9.39 1.24 6.19
CA ILE A 276 10.37 0.44 6.90
C ILE A 276 11.57 0.16 5.98
N GLU A 277 12.78 0.35 6.52
CA GLU A 277 14.04 0.03 5.86
C GLU A 277 14.89 -0.86 6.76
N VAL A 278 15.80 -1.61 6.13
CA VAL A 278 16.77 -2.46 6.82
C VAL A 278 18.15 -2.01 6.43
N GLU A 279 18.93 -1.58 7.41
CA GLU A 279 20.34 -1.30 7.24
C GLU A 279 21.14 -2.54 7.62
N GLU A 280 21.94 -3.04 6.69
CA GLU A 280 22.88 -4.13 6.93
C GLU A 280 24.31 -3.61 6.79
N SER A 281 25.09 -3.72 7.85
CA SER A 281 26.51 -3.35 7.89
C SER A 281 27.35 -4.57 8.21
N ARG A 282 28.37 -4.84 7.40
CA ARG A 282 29.36 -5.91 7.69
C ARG A 282 30.49 -5.33 8.53
N GLY A 283 30.52 -5.71 9.80
CA GLY A 283 31.65 -5.50 10.69
C GLY A 283 32.63 -6.67 10.68
N GLU A 284 33.76 -6.52 11.38
CA GLU A 284 34.77 -7.57 11.55
C GLU A 284 34.23 -8.80 12.30
N GLU A 285 33.21 -8.63 13.16
CA GLU A 285 32.60 -9.68 13.97
C GLU A 285 31.31 -10.27 13.36
N GLY A 286 30.84 -9.75 12.23
CA GLY A 286 29.67 -10.27 11.54
C GLY A 286 28.79 -9.21 10.89
N VAL A 287 27.55 -9.62 10.60
CA VAL A 287 26.54 -8.79 9.96
C VAL A 287 25.69 -8.11 11.03
N HIS A 288 25.80 -6.79 11.13
CA HIS A 288 24.94 -5.96 11.97
C HIS A 288 23.73 -5.52 11.16
N ARG A 289 22.53 -5.72 11.72
CA ARG A 289 21.27 -5.27 11.12
C ARG A 289 20.61 -4.24 12.03
N VAL A 290 20.04 -3.20 11.41
CA VAL A 290 19.21 -2.22 12.10
C VAL A 290 17.93 -2.06 11.29
N PHE A 291 16.79 -2.25 11.96
CA PHE A 291 15.49 -1.93 11.37
C PHE A 291 15.18 -0.48 11.64
N HIS A 292 14.82 0.25 10.60
CA HIS A 292 14.32 1.62 10.69
C HIS A 292 12.86 1.64 10.29
N VAL A 293 11.98 1.99 11.23
CA VAL A 293 10.55 2.18 10.99
C VAL A 293 10.23 3.66 11.14
N ALA A 294 9.50 4.23 10.19
CA ALA A 294 9.02 5.59 10.25
C ALA A 294 7.50 5.63 10.15
N LEU A 295 6.87 6.28 11.13
CA LEU A 295 5.43 6.43 11.22
C LEU A 295 5.05 7.91 11.15
N ARG A 296 3.86 8.19 10.64
CA ARG A 296 3.36 9.56 10.57
C ARG A 296 2.89 10.01 11.94
N LYS A 297 3.35 11.19 12.36
CA LYS A 297 2.93 11.83 13.60
C LYS A 297 1.58 12.53 13.38
N ILE A 298 0.65 12.30 14.29
CA ILE A 298 -0.58 13.09 14.36
C ILE A 298 -0.28 14.31 15.24
N LEU A 299 -0.17 15.48 14.61
CA LEU A 299 -0.17 16.73 15.37
C LEU A 299 -1.56 16.89 15.97
N HIS A 300 -1.65 16.99 17.29
CA HIS A 300 -2.88 17.42 17.95
C HIS A 300 -3.38 18.71 17.27
N THR A 301 -4.39 18.58 16.40
CA THR A 301 -5.34 19.67 16.18
C THR A 301 -6.05 19.82 17.50
N THR A 302 -5.65 20.85 18.24
CA THR A 302 -6.40 21.52 19.30
C THR A 302 -7.75 20.86 19.58
N CYS A 303 -7.88 20.20 20.74
CA CYS A 303 -9.16 20.02 21.38
C CYS A 303 -9.92 21.35 21.27
N ARG A 304 -11.02 21.38 20.52
CA ARG A 304 -12.03 22.42 20.70
C ARG A 304 -12.51 22.24 22.13
N CYS A 305 -12.12 23.20 22.98
CA CYS A 305 -12.74 23.44 24.25
C CYS A 305 -14.25 23.52 24.04
N GLY A 306 -14.98 22.48 24.41
CA GLY A 306 -16.38 22.59 24.80
C GLY A 306 -16.40 23.29 26.15
N HIS A 307 -16.32 24.62 26.13
CA HIS A 307 -16.56 25.43 27.30
C HIS A 307 -18.03 25.28 27.69
N SER A 308 -18.23 24.94 28.96
CA SER A 308 -19.48 25.07 29.69
C SER A 308 -20.10 26.46 29.52
N SER A 309 -21.39 26.50 29.22
CA SER A 309 -22.39 27.42 29.78
C SER A 309 -23.77 26.84 29.54
#